data_AF-A0A3C0JD10-F1
#
_entry.id   AF-A0A3C0JD10-F1
#
_cell.length_a   1.000
_cell.length_b   1.000
_cell.length_c   1.000
_cell.angle_alpha   90.00
_cell.angle_beta   90.00
_cell.angle_gamma   90.00
#
_symmetry.space_group_name_H-M   'P 1'
#
loop_
_entity.id
_entity.type
_entity.pdbx_description
1 polymer ?
#
loop_
_entity_poly.entity_id
_entity_poly.type
_entity_poly.pdbx_seq_one_letter_code
_entity_poly.pdbx_strand_id
1 'polypeptide(L)'
;MAWDRGVVTVLQRHAPPSPDGAPPTHEQQRAAIHYLEANNAALSTAVLADLDALYGSEMRRFVQQRIALNATIRENQVVIVVLLVLALLVAVLSVWGASRLVSRPIHMLTRQMGRLAGGEFDIQVPYQHRADEIGDSARAVEVFRLTSIANRDGNWVKISAGEVATALQAAMTQEAYVQTLVNEITPRIGAGVGVFFAWDEAAAELRLLGSYGFQRRKHLGLHYALGEGLIGQCAL
;
A
#
# COMPACT_ATOMS: atom_id res chain seq x y z
N MET A 1 17.72 -93.31 -1.61
CA MET A 1 18.88 -94.03 -2.22
C MET A 1 19.85 -93.14 -3.03
N ALA A 2 19.58 -91.85 -3.29
CA ALA A 2 20.55 -90.97 -3.97
C ALA A 2 21.60 -90.36 -3.02
N TRP A 3 21.22 -90.10 -1.76
CA TRP A 3 22.09 -89.57 -0.71
C TRP A 3 23.26 -90.49 -0.37
N ASP A 4 22.99 -91.80 -0.32
CA ASP A 4 23.96 -92.83 0.06
C ASP A 4 25.09 -92.96 -0.98
N ARG A 5 24.75 -92.88 -2.28
CA ARG A 5 25.77 -92.87 -3.36
C ARG A 5 26.66 -91.63 -3.32
N GLY A 6 26.11 -90.46 -3.00
CA GLY A 6 26.89 -89.22 -2.90
C GLY A 6 27.93 -89.28 -1.78
N VAL A 7 27.54 -89.79 -0.61
CA VAL A 7 28.44 -89.97 0.54
C VAL A 7 29.51 -91.02 0.24
N VAL A 8 29.13 -92.16 -0.34
CA VAL A 8 30.09 -93.21 -0.75
C VAL A 8 31.10 -92.69 -1.79
N THR A 9 30.66 -91.85 -2.74
CA THR A 9 31.55 -91.26 -3.75
C THR A 9 32.55 -90.26 -3.13
N VAL A 10 32.12 -89.48 -2.13
CA VAL A 10 33.01 -88.57 -1.39
C VAL A 10 34.00 -89.35 -0.54
N LEU A 11 33.54 -90.40 0.14
CA LEU A 11 34.37 -91.33 0.92
C LEU A 11 35.44 -92.00 0.05
N GLN A 12 35.10 -92.44 -1.17
CA GLN A 12 36.06 -93.03 -2.11
C GLN A 12 37.06 -92.01 -2.68
N ARG A 13 36.67 -90.73 -2.81
CA ARG A 13 37.54 -89.68 -3.39
C ARG A 13 38.53 -89.09 -2.37
N HIS A 14 38.23 -89.15 -1.07
CA HIS A 14 39.06 -88.56 0.00
C HIS A 14 39.61 -89.58 1.00
N ALA A 15 39.27 -90.88 0.88
CA ALA A 15 39.96 -91.92 1.61
C ALA A 15 41.38 -92.13 1.04
N PRO A 16 42.40 -92.35 1.88
CA PRO A 16 43.74 -92.71 1.41
C PRO A 16 43.66 -94.00 0.57
N PRO A 17 44.39 -94.10 -0.58
CA PRO A 17 44.29 -95.26 -1.46
C PRO A 17 44.73 -96.53 -0.70
N SER A 18 43.84 -97.52 -0.64
CA SER A 18 44.18 -98.86 -0.17
C SER A 18 45.06 -99.53 -1.24
N PRO A 19 46.17 -100.20 -0.87
CA PRO A 19 47.10 -100.76 -1.84
C PRO A 19 46.50 -101.83 -2.78
N ASP A 20 45.39 -102.48 -2.39
CA ASP A 20 44.95 -103.76 -3.00
C ASP A 20 43.46 -103.83 -3.41
N GLY A 21 42.70 -102.73 -3.41
CA GLY A 21 41.29 -102.74 -3.87
C GLY A 21 40.30 -103.50 -2.97
N ALA A 22 40.72 -103.93 -1.77
CA ALA A 22 39.86 -104.54 -0.76
C ALA A 22 38.89 -103.53 -0.11
N PRO A 23 37.67 -103.95 0.29
CA PRO A 23 36.69 -103.07 0.92
C PRO A 23 37.26 -102.48 2.23
N PRO A 24 36.96 -101.19 2.53
CA PRO A 24 37.54 -100.49 3.66
C PRO A 24 37.17 -101.16 4.98
N THR A 25 38.14 -101.26 5.90
CA THR A 25 37.94 -101.85 7.24
C THR A 25 36.99 -101.00 8.08
N HIS A 26 36.29 -101.61 9.05
CA HIS A 26 35.34 -100.92 9.94
C HIS A 26 35.95 -99.70 10.66
N GLU A 27 37.24 -99.72 10.94
CA GLU A 27 37.98 -98.62 11.55
C GLU A 27 38.17 -97.43 10.58
N GLN A 28 38.49 -97.71 9.31
CA GLN A 28 38.60 -96.71 8.25
C GLN A 28 37.25 -96.04 7.94
N GLN A 29 36.15 -96.81 7.96
CA GLN A 29 34.80 -96.26 7.80
C GLN A 29 34.40 -95.33 8.96
N ARG A 30 34.70 -95.69 10.22
CA ARG A 30 34.43 -94.85 11.40
C ARG A 30 35.23 -93.55 11.38
N ALA A 31 36.51 -93.61 11.01
CA ALA A 31 37.36 -92.43 10.89
C ALA A 31 36.85 -91.47 9.80
N ALA A 32 36.40 -92.01 8.66
CA ALA A 32 35.88 -91.19 7.57
C ALA A 32 34.52 -90.55 7.90
N ILE A 33 33.63 -91.25 8.62
CA ILE A 33 32.36 -90.67 9.12
C ILE A 33 32.65 -89.54 10.11
N HIS A 34 33.54 -89.75 11.08
CA HIS A 34 33.90 -88.71 12.06
C HIS A 34 34.55 -87.48 11.40
N TYR A 35 35.38 -87.67 10.37
CA TYR A 35 35.93 -86.57 9.57
C TYR A 35 34.85 -85.78 8.83
N LEU A 36 33.88 -86.47 8.21
CA LEU A 36 32.78 -85.82 7.50
C LEU A 36 31.83 -85.08 8.43
N GLU A 37 31.52 -85.63 9.60
CA GLU A 37 30.71 -84.95 10.63
C GLU A 37 31.42 -83.71 11.16
N ALA A 38 32.72 -83.80 11.47
CA ALA A 38 33.52 -82.66 11.90
C ALA A 38 33.62 -81.58 10.80
N ASN A 39 33.85 -81.97 9.55
CA ASN A 39 33.92 -81.05 8.42
C ASN A 39 32.56 -80.40 8.13
N ASN A 40 31.47 -81.16 8.17
CA ASN A 40 30.12 -80.63 7.98
C ASN A 40 29.69 -79.70 9.12
N ALA A 41 30.06 -80.00 10.37
CA ALA A 41 29.83 -79.11 11.51
C ALA A 41 30.67 -77.82 11.41
N ALA A 42 31.92 -77.93 10.97
CA ALA A 42 32.77 -76.76 10.71
C ALA A 42 32.23 -75.91 9.54
N LEU A 43 31.78 -76.53 8.46
CA LEU A 43 31.16 -75.85 7.32
C LEU A 43 29.84 -75.17 7.70
N SER A 44 28.97 -75.82 8.46
CA SER A 44 27.68 -75.24 8.85
C SER A 44 27.86 -74.05 9.80
N THR A 45 28.78 -74.13 10.76
CA THR A 45 29.13 -73.02 11.65
C THR A 45 29.78 -71.86 10.89
N ALA A 46 30.66 -72.15 9.94
CA ALA A 46 31.27 -71.15 9.07
C ALA A 46 30.22 -70.43 8.19
N VAL A 47 29.29 -71.18 7.58
CA VAL A 47 28.20 -70.61 6.76
C VAL A 47 27.26 -69.76 7.60
N LEU A 48 26.90 -70.20 8.80
CA LEU A 48 26.05 -69.41 9.70
C LEU A 48 26.74 -68.13 10.18
N ALA A 49 28.04 -68.20 10.48
CA ALA A 49 28.82 -67.03 10.85
C ALA A 49 28.96 -66.03 9.69
N ASP A 50 29.17 -66.52 8.47
CA ASP A 50 29.25 -65.68 7.27
C ASP A 50 27.89 -65.03 6.93
N LEU A 51 26.80 -65.79 7.07
CA LEU A 51 25.43 -65.26 6.90
C LEU A 51 25.08 -64.21 7.95
N ASP A 52 25.47 -64.39 9.21
CA ASP A 52 25.26 -63.39 10.27
C ASP A 52 26.09 -62.12 10.04
N ALA A 53 27.35 -62.29 9.60
CA ALA A 53 28.20 -61.18 9.22
C ALA A 53 27.63 -60.39 8.02
N LEU A 54 27.14 -61.08 6.99
CA LEU A 54 26.49 -60.50 5.83
C LEU A 54 25.22 -59.74 6.23
N TYR A 55 24.31 -60.39 6.97
CA TYR A 55 23.06 -59.79 7.44
C TYR A 55 23.34 -58.54 8.32
N GLY A 56 24.27 -58.64 9.26
CA GLY A 56 24.66 -57.52 10.12
C GLY A 56 25.37 -56.39 9.37
N SER A 57 26.10 -56.69 8.30
CA SER A 57 26.73 -55.67 7.45
C SER A 57 25.71 -54.87 6.64
N GLU A 58 24.73 -55.55 6.07
CA GLU A 58 23.68 -54.93 5.26
C GLU A 58 22.73 -54.10 6.13
N MET A 59 22.38 -54.62 7.31
CA MET A 59 21.60 -53.88 8.31
C MET A 59 22.31 -52.59 8.74
N ARG A 60 23.63 -52.64 8.99
CA ARG A 60 24.43 -51.45 9.33
C ARG A 60 24.42 -50.41 8.21
N ARG A 61 24.54 -50.85 6.94
CA ARG A 61 24.47 -49.95 5.77
C ARG A 61 23.12 -49.26 5.67
N PHE A 62 22.01 -49.98 5.83
CA PHE A 62 20.67 -49.39 5.81
C PHE A 62 20.47 -48.34 6.90
N VAL A 63 20.90 -48.65 8.13
CA VAL A 63 20.81 -47.70 9.26
C VAL A 63 21.66 -46.46 8.99
N GLN A 64 22.90 -46.62 8.53
CA GLN A 64 23.79 -45.51 8.19
C GLN A 64 23.23 -44.63 7.07
N GLN A 65 22.67 -45.23 6.01
CA GLN A 65 22.08 -44.50 4.89
C GLN A 65 20.86 -43.67 5.33
N ARG A 66 20.01 -44.22 6.20
CA ARG A 66 18.85 -43.49 6.77
C ARG A 66 19.28 -42.31 7.63
N ILE A 67 20.32 -42.49 8.46
CA ILE A 67 20.86 -41.42 9.30
C ILE A 67 21.43 -40.29 8.44
N ALA A 68 22.21 -40.63 7.40
CA ALA A 68 22.78 -39.66 6.47
C ALA A 68 21.70 -38.87 5.71
N LEU A 69 20.67 -39.56 5.19
CA LEU A 69 19.55 -38.92 4.51
C LEU A 69 18.79 -37.95 5.44
N ASN A 70 18.50 -38.37 6.67
CA ASN A 70 17.80 -37.53 7.63
C ASN A 70 18.61 -36.29 8.04
N ALA A 71 19.94 -36.40 8.12
CA ALA A 71 20.82 -35.27 8.37
C ALA A 71 20.70 -34.22 7.25
N THR A 72 20.78 -34.65 5.97
CA THR A 72 20.61 -33.76 4.82
C THR A 72 19.21 -33.15 4.75
N ILE A 73 18.15 -33.93 5.06
CA ILE A 73 16.78 -33.40 5.13
C ILE A 73 16.66 -32.32 6.21
N ARG A 74 17.24 -32.53 7.39
CA ARG A 74 17.18 -31.56 8.49
C ARG A 74 17.87 -30.24 8.13
N GLU A 75 19.03 -30.30 7.49
CA GLU A 75 19.74 -29.10 7.01
C GLU A 75 18.89 -28.32 6.01
N ASN A 76 18.34 -28.99 4.99
CA ASN A 76 17.47 -28.38 4.00
C ASN A 76 16.19 -27.79 4.63
N GLN A 77 15.60 -28.47 5.61
CA GLN A 77 14.44 -27.97 6.34
C GLN A 77 14.74 -26.67 7.09
N VAL A 78 15.88 -26.56 7.77
CA VAL A 78 16.29 -25.33 8.45
C VAL A 78 16.45 -24.19 7.44
N VAL A 79 17.12 -24.45 6.30
CA VAL A 79 17.29 -23.44 5.24
C VAL A 79 15.94 -22.96 4.71
N ILE A 80 15.01 -23.88 4.40
CA ILE A 80 13.67 -23.54 3.92
C ILE A 80 12.91 -22.69 4.95
N VAL A 81 12.92 -23.09 6.22
CA VAL A 81 12.21 -22.34 7.28
C VAL A 81 12.80 -20.93 7.43
N VAL A 82 14.12 -20.78 7.41
CA VAL A 82 14.77 -19.47 7.48
C VAL A 82 14.37 -18.59 6.29
N LEU A 83 14.36 -19.14 5.07
CA LEU A 83 13.94 -18.40 3.87
C LEU A 83 12.47 -17.98 3.94
N LEU A 84 11.58 -18.86 4.43
CA LEU A 84 10.16 -18.52 4.61
C LEU A 84 9.96 -17.42 5.64
N VAL A 85 10.67 -17.47 6.77
CA VAL A 85 10.61 -16.43 7.79
C VAL A 85 11.11 -15.10 7.24
N LEU A 86 12.23 -15.09 6.51
CA LEU A 86 12.76 -13.88 5.88
C LEU A 86 11.79 -13.30 4.84
N ALA A 87 11.21 -14.15 3.98
CA ALA A 87 10.22 -13.72 3.00
C ALA A 87 8.98 -13.11 3.67
N LEU A 88 8.48 -13.72 4.75
CA LEU A 88 7.37 -13.18 5.53
C LEU A 88 7.73 -11.83 6.18
N LEU A 89 8.94 -11.72 6.73
CA LEU A 89 9.44 -10.48 7.34
C LEU A 89 9.48 -9.34 6.32
N VAL A 90 10.03 -9.60 5.13
CA VAL A 90 10.07 -8.62 4.05
C VAL A 90 8.67 -8.21 3.60
N ALA A 91 7.74 -9.17 3.47
CA ALA A 91 6.36 -8.88 3.10
C ALA A 91 5.67 -7.98 4.14
N VAL A 92 5.79 -8.29 5.43
CA VAL A 92 5.22 -7.50 6.53
C VAL A 92 5.83 -6.10 6.56
N LEU A 93 7.15 -5.98 6.46
CA LEU A 93 7.85 -4.69 6.45
C LEU A 93 7.47 -3.85 5.23
N SER A 94 7.29 -4.46 4.07
CA SER A 94 6.87 -3.77 2.85
C SER A 94 5.46 -3.19 2.99
N VAL A 95 4.50 -3.97 3.50
CA VAL A 95 3.12 -3.50 3.72
C VAL A 95 3.09 -2.40 4.78
N TRP A 96 3.81 -2.58 5.88
CA TRP A 96 3.90 -1.59 6.95
C TRP A 96 4.54 -0.29 6.45
N GLY A 97 5.63 -0.39 5.68
CA GLY A 97 6.35 0.74 5.07
C GLY A 97 5.47 1.50 4.09
N ALA A 98 4.83 0.82 3.14
CA ALA A 98 3.93 1.45 2.17
C ALA A 98 2.78 2.21 2.86
N SER A 99 2.17 1.59 3.87
CA SER A 99 1.07 2.19 4.63
C SER A 99 1.51 3.48 5.36
N ARG A 100 2.71 3.48 5.95
CA ARG A 100 3.25 4.59 6.76
C ARG A 100 3.86 5.71 5.93
N LEU A 101 4.63 5.35 4.89
CA LEU A 101 5.44 6.29 4.11
C LEU A 101 4.68 6.88 2.92
N VAL A 102 3.68 6.18 2.40
CA VAL A 102 2.95 6.59 1.19
C VAL A 102 1.47 6.81 1.50
N SER A 103 0.74 5.77 1.89
CA SER A 103 -0.73 5.83 1.99
C SER A 103 -1.22 6.85 3.03
N ARG A 104 -0.63 6.85 4.23
CA ARG A 104 -1.02 7.80 5.30
C ARG A 104 -0.81 9.27 4.90
N PRO A 105 0.39 9.69 4.43
CA PRO A 105 0.61 11.06 3.97
C PRO A 105 -0.34 11.50 2.85
N ILE A 106 -0.57 10.65 1.84
CA ILE A 106 -1.49 10.97 0.73
C ILE A 106 -2.89 11.21 1.27
N HIS A 107 -3.44 10.31 2.09
CA HIS A 107 -4.77 10.50 2.67
C HIS A 107 -4.88 11.77 3.54
N MET A 108 -3.83 12.12 4.28
CA MET A 108 -3.83 13.37 5.04
C MET A 108 -3.86 14.60 4.12
N LEU A 109 -3.08 14.62 3.05
CA LEU A 109 -3.10 15.72 2.07
C LEU A 109 -4.46 15.81 1.37
N THR A 110 -5.02 14.69 0.92
CA THR A 110 -6.36 14.65 0.31
C THR A 110 -7.43 15.18 1.27
N ARG A 111 -7.37 14.82 2.55
CA ARG A 111 -8.33 15.31 3.56
C ARG A 111 -8.19 16.83 3.76
N GLN A 112 -6.98 17.36 3.82
CA GLN A 112 -6.77 18.81 3.92
C GLN A 112 -7.26 19.53 2.66
N MET A 113 -7.03 18.98 1.47
CA MET A 113 -7.57 19.51 0.22
C MET A 113 -9.11 19.51 0.21
N GLY A 114 -9.73 18.46 0.73
CA GLY A 114 -11.19 18.40 0.89
C GLY A 114 -11.73 19.50 1.81
N ARG A 115 -11.06 19.76 2.94
CA ARG A 115 -11.41 20.87 3.84
C ARG A 115 -11.25 22.23 3.17
N LEU A 116 -10.16 22.41 2.44
CA LEU A 116 -9.89 23.63 1.69
C LEU A 116 -10.96 23.89 0.61
N ALA A 117 -11.34 22.84 -0.13
CA ALA A 117 -12.44 22.89 -1.09
C ALA A 117 -13.80 23.19 -0.42
N GLY A 118 -13.97 22.79 0.85
CA GLY A 118 -15.12 23.14 1.68
C GLY A 118 -15.11 24.58 2.22
N GLY A 119 -14.11 25.39 1.89
CA GLY A 119 -13.99 26.77 2.34
C GLY A 119 -13.33 26.95 3.71
N GLU A 120 -12.75 25.89 4.28
CA GLU A 120 -11.94 25.98 5.50
C GLU A 120 -10.51 26.39 5.15
N PHE A 121 -10.19 27.65 5.42
CA PHE A 121 -8.86 28.23 5.17
C PHE A 121 -7.99 28.31 6.43
N ASP A 122 -8.36 27.68 7.53
CA ASP A 122 -7.51 27.54 8.74
C ASP A 122 -7.05 26.09 8.89
N ILE A 123 -6.22 25.66 7.95
CA ILE A 123 -5.66 24.32 7.86
C ILE A 123 -4.14 24.39 7.78
N GLN A 124 -3.46 23.49 8.47
CA GLN A 124 -2.02 23.32 8.32
C GLN A 124 -1.75 22.17 7.35
N VAL A 125 -0.98 22.44 6.30
CA VAL A 125 -0.60 21.42 5.32
C VAL A 125 0.62 20.65 5.84
N PRO A 126 0.50 19.34 6.16
CA PRO A 126 1.60 18.55 6.71
C PRO A 126 2.63 18.17 5.64
N TYR A 127 3.80 17.65 6.07
CA TYR A 127 4.84 17.06 5.19
C TYR A 127 5.53 18.00 4.20
N GLN A 128 5.41 19.33 4.35
CA GLN A 128 6.06 20.29 3.44
C GLN A 128 7.60 20.22 3.43
N HIS A 129 8.20 19.77 4.53
CA HIS A 129 9.66 19.61 4.69
C HIS A 129 10.21 18.36 4.01
N ARG A 130 9.35 17.51 3.46
CA ARG A 130 9.76 16.26 2.82
C ARG A 130 10.38 16.57 1.44
N ALA A 131 11.44 15.86 1.09
CA ALA A 131 12.23 16.11 -0.13
C ALA A 131 11.89 15.17 -1.30
N ASP A 132 10.74 14.50 -1.23
CA ASP A 132 10.23 13.58 -2.25
C ASP A 132 8.92 14.12 -2.87
N GLU A 133 8.31 13.32 -3.75
CA GLU A 133 7.11 13.69 -4.51
C GLU A 133 5.89 13.96 -3.60
N ILE A 134 5.87 13.34 -2.42
CA ILE A 134 4.86 13.61 -1.40
C ILE A 134 5.05 15.02 -0.82
N GLY A 135 6.29 15.42 -0.60
CA GLY A 135 6.64 16.79 -0.22
C GLY A 135 6.31 17.82 -1.29
N ASP A 136 6.58 17.53 -2.56
CA ASP A 136 6.19 18.39 -3.69
C ASP A 136 4.68 18.60 -3.74
N SER A 137 3.91 17.51 -3.59
CA SER A 137 2.45 17.56 -3.53
C SER A 137 1.97 18.39 -2.33
N ALA A 138 2.59 18.24 -1.16
CA ALA A 138 2.27 19.03 0.02
C ALA A 138 2.50 20.54 -0.20
N ARG A 139 3.64 20.92 -0.79
CA ARG A 139 3.93 22.32 -1.14
C ARG A 139 2.94 22.88 -2.15
N ALA A 140 2.55 22.09 -3.16
CA ALA A 140 1.52 22.50 -4.11
C ALA A 140 0.16 22.77 -3.44
N VAL A 141 -0.25 21.93 -2.48
CA VAL A 141 -1.47 22.16 -1.69
C VAL A 141 -1.37 23.44 -0.85
N GLU A 142 -0.20 23.76 -0.29
CA GLU A 142 0.01 25.03 0.43
C GLU A 142 -0.10 26.24 -0.50
N VAL A 143 0.51 26.18 -1.69
CA VAL A 143 0.36 27.25 -2.71
C VAL A 143 -1.11 27.41 -3.09
N PHE A 144 -1.84 26.32 -3.26
CA PHE A 144 -3.26 26.37 -3.55
C PHE A 144 -4.06 27.02 -2.40
N ARG A 145 -3.79 26.64 -1.14
CA ARG A 145 -4.37 27.27 0.06
C ARG A 145 -4.16 28.78 0.06
N LEU A 146 -2.93 29.24 -0.13
CA LEU A 146 -2.60 30.67 -0.17
C LEU A 146 -3.32 31.39 -1.31
N THR A 147 -3.38 30.77 -2.49
CA THR A 147 -4.09 31.30 -3.65
C THR A 147 -5.60 31.38 -3.41
N SER A 148 -6.19 30.38 -2.75
CA SER A 148 -7.62 30.40 -2.42
C SER A 148 -7.96 31.49 -1.41
N ILE A 149 -7.10 31.74 -0.42
CA ILE A 149 -7.26 32.86 0.53
C ILE A 149 -7.21 34.19 -0.22
N ALA A 150 -6.18 34.39 -1.05
CA ALA A 150 -6.04 35.60 -1.84
C ALA A 150 -7.24 35.83 -2.78
N ASN A 151 -7.75 34.77 -3.41
CA ASN A 151 -8.94 34.87 -4.27
C ASN A 151 -10.21 35.18 -3.48
N ARG A 152 -10.39 34.64 -2.27
CA ARG A 152 -11.52 34.99 -1.40
C ARG A 152 -11.54 36.48 -1.08
N ASP A 153 -10.39 37.03 -0.74
CA ASP A 153 -10.26 38.44 -0.34
C ASP A 153 -10.24 39.39 -1.55
N GLY A 154 -9.80 38.93 -2.72
CA GLY A 154 -9.73 39.75 -3.94
C GLY A 154 -11.01 39.74 -4.78
N ASN A 155 -11.77 38.65 -4.79
CA ASN A 155 -12.95 38.54 -5.67
C ASN A 155 -14.19 39.28 -5.17
N TRP A 156 -14.26 39.71 -3.91
CA TRP A 156 -15.49 40.37 -3.42
C TRP A 156 -15.84 41.63 -4.21
N VAL A 157 -14.83 42.45 -4.59
CA VAL A 157 -15.04 43.67 -5.40
C VAL A 157 -15.56 43.31 -6.78
N LYS A 158 -14.93 42.31 -7.42
CA LYS A 158 -15.30 41.86 -8.78
C LYS A 158 -16.70 41.26 -8.81
N ILE A 159 -17.03 40.41 -7.82
CA ILE A 159 -18.36 39.82 -7.68
C ILE A 159 -19.40 40.92 -7.43
N SER A 160 -19.15 41.82 -6.48
CA SER A 160 -20.08 42.91 -6.17
C SER A 160 -20.33 43.82 -7.37
N ALA A 161 -19.28 44.19 -8.10
CA ALA A 161 -19.40 44.99 -9.32
C ALA A 161 -20.20 44.27 -10.40
N GLY A 162 -19.98 42.96 -10.58
CA GLY A 162 -20.74 42.13 -11.52
C GLY A 162 -22.21 42.00 -11.16
N GLU A 163 -22.53 41.78 -9.88
CA GLU A 163 -23.90 41.72 -9.37
C GLU A 163 -24.64 43.05 -9.57
N VAL A 164 -24.00 44.17 -9.23
CA VAL A 164 -24.53 45.52 -9.48
C VAL A 164 -24.77 45.72 -10.98
N ALA A 165 -23.80 45.40 -11.83
CA ALA A 165 -23.95 45.52 -13.28
C ALA A 165 -25.12 44.68 -13.81
N THR A 166 -25.32 43.48 -13.27
CA THR A 166 -26.43 42.57 -13.66
C THR A 166 -27.78 43.12 -13.21
N ALA A 167 -27.90 43.62 -11.97
CA ALA A 167 -29.12 44.25 -11.47
C ALA A 167 -29.50 45.48 -12.30
N LEU A 168 -28.49 46.27 -12.70
CA LEU A 168 -28.68 47.45 -13.54
C LEU A 168 -29.17 47.12 -14.94
N GLN A 169 -28.76 45.98 -15.53
CA GLN A 169 -29.20 45.57 -16.87
C GLN A 169 -30.71 45.28 -16.95
N ALA A 170 -31.36 44.93 -15.84
CA ALA A 170 -32.80 44.69 -15.80
C ALA A 170 -33.63 45.98 -15.92
N ALA A 171 -33.01 47.15 -15.72
CA ALA A 171 -33.69 48.43 -15.81
C ALA A 171 -33.85 48.87 -17.28
N MET A 172 -35.10 49.10 -17.69
CA MET A 172 -35.45 49.52 -19.06
C MET A 172 -35.61 51.03 -19.23
N THR A 173 -35.47 51.79 -18.16
CA THR A 173 -35.54 53.26 -18.18
C THR A 173 -34.40 53.86 -17.37
N GLN A 174 -34.02 55.09 -17.71
CA GLN A 174 -32.97 55.82 -16.99
C GLN A 174 -33.30 56.00 -15.51
N GLU A 175 -34.55 56.30 -15.16
CA GLU A 175 -34.96 56.44 -13.76
C GLU A 175 -34.89 55.11 -13.01
N ALA A 176 -35.35 54.01 -13.62
CA ALA A 176 -35.25 52.69 -13.02
C ALA A 176 -33.78 52.26 -12.83
N TYR A 177 -32.91 52.59 -13.80
CA TYR A 177 -31.49 52.29 -13.73
C TYR A 177 -30.83 53.02 -12.57
N VAL A 178 -31.02 54.34 -12.47
CA VAL A 178 -30.44 55.17 -11.41
C VAL A 178 -30.99 54.77 -10.05
N GLN A 179 -32.29 54.51 -9.93
CA GLN A 179 -32.89 54.07 -8.68
C GLN A 179 -32.34 52.70 -8.24
N THR A 180 -32.12 51.78 -9.18
CA THR A 180 -31.52 50.47 -8.91
C THR A 180 -30.05 50.61 -8.51
N LEU A 181 -29.28 51.50 -9.16
CA LEU A 181 -27.90 51.80 -8.83
C LEU A 181 -27.73 52.22 -7.37
N VAL A 182 -28.53 53.21 -6.95
CA VAL A 182 -28.45 53.75 -5.60
C VAL A 182 -28.93 52.71 -4.58
N ASN A 183 -29.94 51.89 -4.92
CA ASN A 183 -30.42 50.82 -4.06
C ASN A 183 -29.40 49.68 -3.88
N GLU A 184 -28.61 49.37 -4.89
CA GLU A 184 -27.60 48.30 -4.82
C GLU A 184 -26.30 48.77 -4.15
N ILE A 185 -25.80 49.96 -4.48
CA ILE A 185 -24.49 50.42 -4.01
C ILE A 185 -24.56 50.91 -2.56
N THR A 186 -25.57 51.70 -2.20
CA THR A 186 -25.64 52.39 -0.89
C THR A 186 -25.57 51.42 0.31
N PRO A 187 -26.32 50.30 0.35
CA PRO A 187 -26.22 49.34 1.45
C PRO A 187 -24.88 48.59 1.48
N ARG A 188 -24.30 48.27 0.31
CA ARG A 188 -23.07 47.47 0.20
C ARG A 188 -21.86 48.18 0.79
N ILE A 189 -21.82 49.51 0.71
CA ILE A 189 -20.77 50.35 1.33
C ILE A 189 -21.11 50.78 2.77
N GLY A 190 -22.24 50.32 3.33
CA GLY A 190 -22.68 50.67 4.67
C GLY A 190 -23.18 52.11 4.82
N ALA A 191 -23.55 52.78 3.71
CA ALA A 191 -24.10 54.13 3.77
C ALA A 191 -25.58 54.09 4.17
N GLY A 192 -25.99 55.01 5.05
CA GLY A 192 -27.38 55.11 5.50
C GLY A 192 -28.32 55.83 4.52
N VAL A 193 -27.77 56.72 3.69
CA VAL A 193 -28.52 57.50 2.69
C VAL A 193 -27.67 57.63 1.42
N GLY A 194 -28.31 57.49 0.27
CA GLY A 194 -27.72 57.71 -1.04
C GLY A 194 -28.68 58.49 -1.93
N VAL A 195 -28.18 59.45 -2.71
CA VAL A 195 -28.99 60.24 -3.64
C VAL A 195 -28.23 60.43 -4.95
N PHE A 196 -28.94 60.43 -6.07
CA PHE A 196 -28.38 60.64 -7.39
C PHE A 196 -29.14 61.75 -8.11
N PHE A 197 -28.41 62.78 -8.51
CA PHE A 197 -28.91 63.89 -9.31
C PHE A 197 -28.31 63.84 -10.71
N ALA A 198 -29.11 64.18 -11.72
CA ALA A 198 -28.64 64.38 -13.07
C ALA A 198 -28.94 65.80 -13.53
N TRP A 199 -28.07 66.35 -14.37
CA TRP A 199 -28.28 67.64 -15.01
C TRP A 199 -29.38 67.54 -16.07
N ASP A 200 -30.37 68.43 -15.97
CA ASP A 200 -31.40 68.64 -16.97
C ASP A 200 -31.05 69.89 -17.79
N GLU A 201 -30.59 69.71 -19.03
CA GLU A 201 -30.20 70.81 -19.91
C GLU A 201 -31.36 71.74 -20.26
N ALA A 202 -32.60 71.23 -20.29
CA ALA A 202 -33.76 72.05 -20.65
C ALA A 202 -34.17 72.99 -19.51
N ALA A 203 -34.04 72.52 -18.27
CA ALA A 203 -34.35 73.30 -17.07
C ALA A 203 -33.15 74.07 -16.51
N ALA A 204 -31.93 73.76 -16.94
CA ALA A 204 -30.67 74.25 -16.36
C ALA A 204 -30.57 73.99 -14.83
N GLU A 205 -31.04 72.82 -14.40
CA GLU A 205 -31.08 72.42 -12.99
C GLU A 205 -30.69 70.94 -12.80
N LEU A 206 -30.19 70.62 -11.61
CA LEU A 206 -29.94 69.24 -11.16
C LEU A 206 -31.23 68.64 -10.63
N ARG A 207 -31.73 67.60 -11.29
CA ARG A 207 -32.95 66.88 -10.88
C ARG A 207 -32.60 65.56 -10.18
N LEU A 208 -33.28 65.27 -9.07
CA LEU A 208 -33.17 63.97 -8.39
C LEU A 208 -33.72 62.85 -9.28
N LEU A 209 -32.88 61.87 -9.61
CA LEU A 209 -33.25 60.70 -10.41
C LEU A 209 -33.34 59.39 -9.61
N GLY A 210 -32.70 59.32 -8.44
CA GLY A 210 -32.82 58.14 -7.57
C GLY A 210 -32.33 58.40 -6.14
N SER A 211 -32.86 57.65 -5.19
CA SER A 211 -32.50 57.80 -3.78
C SER A 211 -32.68 56.53 -2.96
N TYR A 212 -31.78 56.25 -2.01
CA TYR A 212 -31.85 55.17 -1.03
C TYR A 212 -31.86 55.73 0.39
N GLY A 213 -32.66 55.13 1.29
CA GLY A 213 -32.79 55.59 2.68
C GLY A 213 -33.43 56.98 2.82
N PHE A 214 -33.86 57.57 1.71
CA PHE A 214 -34.42 58.92 1.65
C PHE A 214 -35.95 58.86 1.63
N GLN A 215 -36.59 59.12 2.77
CA GLN A 215 -38.05 59.30 2.84
C GLN A 215 -38.40 60.74 2.45
N ARG A 216 -39.29 60.91 1.45
CA ARG A 216 -39.86 62.19 0.98
C ARG A 216 -40.56 63.01 2.10
N ARG A 217 -39.82 63.57 3.07
CA ARG A 217 -40.35 64.53 4.04
C ARG A 217 -39.73 65.91 3.84
N LYS A 218 -40.54 66.78 3.23
CA LYS A 218 -40.64 68.25 3.29
C LYS A 218 -39.43 69.18 3.18
N HIS A 219 -38.17 68.76 3.29
CA HIS A 219 -37.04 69.71 3.42
C HIS A 219 -35.79 69.48 2.55
N LEU A 220 -35.78 68.53 1.61
CA LEU A 220 -34.73 68.47 0.58
C LEU A 220 -35.34 68.79 -0.79
N GLY A 221 -34.75 69.77 -1.49
CA GLY A 221 -35.13 70.15 -2.84
C GLY A 221 -35.01 68.96 -3.80
N LEU A 222 -35.97 68.84 -4.71
CA LEU A 222 -35.93 67.87 -5.82
C LEU A 222 -35.12 68.40 -7.01
N HIS A 223 -34.80 69.70 -6.96
CA HIS A 223 -34.13 70.49 -7.98
C HIS A 223 -33.11 71.42 -7.29
N TYR A 224 -31.93 71.58 -7.88
CA TYR A 224 -30.90 72.52 -7.43
C TYR A 224 -30.24 73.20 -8.64
N ALA A 225 -29.98 74.49 -8.58
CA ALA A 225 -29.12 75.16 -9.54
C ALA A 225 -27.63 74.78 -9.33
N LEU A 226 -26.80 74.99 -10.35
CA LEU A 226 -25.35 74.92 -10.22
C LEU A 226 -24.86 75.88 -9.12
N GLY A 227 -24.03 75.37 -8.21
CA GLY A 227 -23.56 76.12 -7.03
C GLY A 227 -24.59 76.29 -5.91
N GLU A 228 -25.81 75.76 -6.02
CA GLU A 228 -26.82 75.83 -4.97
C GLU A 228 -26.68 74.68 -3.95
N GLY A 229 -26.45 75.04 -2.68
CA GLY A 229 -26.31 74.07 -1.59
C GLY A 229 -25.14 73.10 -1.80
N LEU A 230 -25.06 72.05 -0.97
CA LEU A 230 -23.98 71.06 -1.08
C LEU A 230 -24.05 70.28 -2.40
N ILE A 231 -25.26 70.04 -2.93
CA ILE A 231 -25.47 69.24 -4.14
C ILE A 231 -25.05 70.03 -5.38
N GLY A 232 -25.49 71.29 -5.52
CA GLY A 232 -25.10 72.16 -6.62
C GLY A 232 -23.63 72.56 -6.58
N GLN A 233 -23.02 72.69 -5.39
CA GLN A 233 -21.57 72.95 -5.26
C GLN A 233 -20.72 71.75 -5.67
N CYS A 234 -21.17 70.51 -5.42
CA CYS A 234 -20.45 69.32 -5.89
C CYS A 234 -20.52 69.13 -7.41
N ALA A 235 -21.48 69.76 -8.09
CA ALA A 235 -21.68 69.66 -9.53
C ALA A 235 -21.03 70.79 -10.34
N LEU A 236 -20.50 71.81 -9.64
CA LEU A 236 -19.83 73.00 -10.20
C LEU A 236 -18.41 72.65 -10.65
#